data_AF-A0A0A6UQ13-F1
#
_entry.id   AF-A0A0A6UQ13-F1
#
_cell.length_a   1.000
_cell.length_b   1.000
_cell.length_c   1.000
_cell.angle_alpha   90.00
_cell.angle_beta   90.00
_cell.angle_gamma   90.00
#
_symmetry.space_group_name_H-M   'P 1'
#
loop_
_entity.id
_entity.type
_entity.pdbx_description
1 polymer ?
#
loop_
_entity_poly.entity_id
_entity_poly.type
_entity_poly.pdbx_seq_one_letter_code
_entity_poly.pdbx_strand_id
1 'polypeptide(L)'
;MKRRDVLRYSAAGAVTAATAVVGIQAVAGPGSAVGGEKAAAADPRDFEETYKGKKIKGKHNAGGKDELHINNKKLALTVISTLFIPEDGSEPYVANAYISAVNHYDPVEIDNDKNKEGLKKLAKKVVDMLGDLELSDEAAKAHTH
;
A
#
# COMPACT_ATOMS: atom_id res chain seq x y z
N MET A 1 -17.96 -33.86 -31.20
CA MET A 1 -17.27 -34.58 -30.10
C MET A 1 -16.70 -33.56 -29.11
N LYS A 2 -17.19 -33.56 -27.85
CA LYS A 2 -16.68 -32.98 -26.57
C LYS A 2 -16.26 -31.47 -26.57
N ARG A 3 -16.55 -30.65 -25.55
CA ARG A 3 -16.25 -30.78 -24.11
C ARG A 3 -17.12 -29.77 -23.31
N ARG A 4 -17.87 -30.23 -22.31
CA ARG A 4 -17.78 -29.88 -20.87
C ARG A 4 -19.03 -29.16 -20.38
N ASP A 5 -19.95 -29.94 -19.82
CA ASP A 5 -20.92 -29.42 -18.87
C ASP A 5 -21.00 -30.41 -17.71
N VAL A 6 -20.38 -30.05 -16.60
CA VAL A 6 -20.42 -30.79 -15.34
C VAL A 6 -20.36 -29.76 -14.22
N LEU A 7 -21.51 -29.25 -13.83
CA LEU A 7 -21.68 -28.59 -12.54
C LEU A 7 -22.33 -29.59 -11.59
N ARG A 8 -21.49 -30.18 -10.74
CA ARG A 8 -21.91 -31.11 -9.69
C ARG A 8 -22.54 -30.34 -8.54
N TYR A 9 -23.79 -30.68 -8.29
CA TYR A 9 -24.50 -30.43 -7.05
C TYR A 9 -23.71 -31.02 -5.87
N SER A 10 -23.49 -30.26 -4.80
CA SER A 10 -23.07 -30.80 -3.52
C SER A 10 -23.83 -30.04 -2.44
N ALA A 11 -24.69 -30.78 -1.75
CA ALA A 11 -25.54 -30.30 -0.69
C ALA A 11 -24.98 -30.72 0.68
N ALA A 12 -25.31 -29.88 1.67
CA ALA A 12 -25.54 -30.16 3.09
C ALA A 12 -24.35 -30.48 4.02
N GLY A 13 -24.39 -29.80 5.17
CA GLY A 13 -23.65 -30.14 6.38
C GLY A 13 -23.87 -29.10 7.48
N ALA A 14 -24.99 -29.20 8.20
CA ALA A 14 -25.21 -28.47 9.46
C ALA A 14 -24.67 -29.30 10.64
N VAL A 15 -23.89 -28.72 11.55
CA VAL A 15 -23.74 -29.22 12.94
C VAL A 15 -23.47 -28.07 13.94
N THR A 16 -24.49 -27.83 14.76
CA THR A 16 -24.61 -27.55 16.21
C THR A 16 -23.48 -26.96 17.09
N ALA A 17 -23.89 -25.88 17.79
CA ALA A 17 -23.62 -25.28 19.11
C ALA A 17 -22.48 -25.69 20.10
N ALA A 18 -21.92 -24.62 20.69
CA ALA A 18 -21.62 -24.31 22.11
C ALA A 18 -20.47 -25.00 22.87
N THR A 19 -19.58 -24.17 23.45
CA THR A 19 -19.28 -24.15 24.91
C THR A 19 -18.48 -22.89 25.30
N ALA A 20 -18.76 -22.40 26.51
CA ALA A 20 -18.24 -21.19 27.12
C ALA A 20 -16.87 -21.38 27.78
N VAL A 21 -16.10 -20.29 27.91
CA VAL A 21 -15.02 -20.16 28.90
C VAL A 21 -15.14 -18.83 29.63
N VAL A 22 -15.58 -18.95 30.89
CA VAL A 22 -15.13 -18.30 32.13
C VAL A 22 -14.94 -16.78 32.11
N GLY A 23 -15.79 -16.11 32.89
CA GLY A 23 -15.67 -14.70 33.20
C GLY A 23 -14.56 -14.38 34.20
N ILE A 24 -14.15 -13.11 34.19
CA ILE A 24 -13.66 -12.40 35.36
C ILE A 24 -14.48 -11.11 35.42
N GLN A 25 -15.37 -11.03 36.41
CA GLN A 25 -15.90 -9.75 36.87
C GLN A 25 -14.74 -8.98 37.49
N ALA A 26 -14.30 -7.91 36.83
CA ALA A 26 -13.55 -6.85 37.48
C ALA A 26 -14.51 -5.69 37.78
N VAL A 27 -14.55 -5.37 39.06
CA VAL A 27 -15.39 -4.38 39.74
C VAL A 27 -15.24 -2.99 39.13
N ALA A 28 -16.35 -2.24 39.16
CA ALA A 28 -16.51 -0.88 38.70
C ALA A 28 -15.45 0.11 39.20
N GLY A 29 -14.99 0.98 38.31
CA GLY A 29 -14.44 2.30 38.62
C GLY A 29 -15.04 3.32 37.65
N PRO A 30 -15.68 4.41 38.10
CA PRO A 30 -16.16 5.46 37.23
C PRO A 30 -14.99 6.37 36.85
N GLY A 31 -14.36 6.07 35.71
CA GLY A 31 -13.36 6.93 35.09
C GLY A 31 -13.89 7.44 33.75
N SER A 32 -14.23 8.72 33.68
CA SER A 32 -14.49 9.42 32.43
C SER A 32 -13.23 9.50 31.55
N ALA A 33 -13.48 9.61 30.23
CA ALA A 33 -12.56 9.97 29.14
C ALA A 33 -11.67 8.80 28.66
N VAL A 34 -11.44 8.55 27.37
CA VAL A 34 -11.42 9.40 26.16
C VAL A 34 -11.87 8.52 24.98
N GLY A 35 -12.52 9.12 23.98
CA GLY A 35 -12.97 8.42 22.78
C GLY A 35 -11.88 7.54 22.17
N GLY A 36 -12.22 6.26 21.97
CA GLY A 36 -11.42 5.38 21.14
C GLY A 36 -11.48 5.87 19.71
N GLU A 37 -10.49 6.67 19.29
CA GLU A 37 -10.14 6.76 17.88
C GLU A 37 -9.86 5.33 17.42
N LYS A 38 -10.80 4.78 16.68
CA LYS A 38 -10.69 3.51 16.00
C LYS A 38 -9.45 3.61 15.13
N ALA A 39 -8.34 3.00 15.57
CA ALA A 39 -7.11 2.92 14.78
C ALA A 39 -7.53 2.47 13.37
N ALA A 40 -7.35 3.34 12.38
CA ALA A 40 -7.69 3.01 11.01
C ALA A 40 -6.97 1.71 10.66
N ALA A 41 -7.71 0.73 10.15
CA ALA A 41 -7.10 -0.53 9.73
C ALA A 41 -5.98 -0.19 8.74
N ALA A 42 -4.76 -0.66 9.02
CA ALA A 42 -3.62 -0.47 8.15
C ALA A 42 -3.97 -0.96 6.74
N ASP A 43 -3.60 -0.19 5.72
CA ASP A 43 -3.88 -0.60 4.35
C ASP A 43 -3.02 -1.84 4.05
N PRO A 44 -3.58 -2.93 3.47
CA PRO A 44 -2.80 -4.13 3.17
C PRO A 44 -1.64 -3.87 2.19
N ARG A 45 -1.62 -2.71 1.52
CA ARG A 45 -0.55 -2.26 0.63
C ARG A 45 0.57 -1.51 1.36
N ASP A 46 0.39 -1.18 2.64
CA ASP A 46 1.42 -0.58 3.47
C ASP A 46 2.61 -1.54 3.62
N PHE A 47 3.82 -0.99 3.62
CA PHE A 47 5.02 -1.80 3.75
C PHE A 47 6.10 -1.09 4.56
N GLU A 48 6.93 -1.90 5.21
CA GLU A 48 8.16 -1.48 5.88
C GLU A 48 9.19 -2.61 5.71
N GLU A 49 10.23 -2.37 4.92
CA GLU A 49 11.28 -3.37 4.66
C GLU A 49 12.66 -2.70 4.52
N THR A 50 13.72 -3.50 4.52
CA THR A 50 15.07 -3.01 4.20
C THR A 50 15.42 -3.45 2.79
N TYR A 51 15.82 -2.49 1.95
CA TYR A 51 16.25 -2.73 0.58
C TYR A 51 17.63 -2.09 0.37
N LYS A 52 18.61 -2.90 -0.03
CA LYS A 52 20.02 -2.49 -0.24
C LYS A 52 20.59 -1.67 0.93
N GLY A 53 20.32 -2.09 2.16
CA GLY A 53 20.81 -1.45 3.38
C GLY A 53 20.05 -0.17 3.79
N LYS A 54 19.06 0.29 3.02
CA LYS A 54 18.19 1.42 3.39
C LYS A 54 16.81 0.93 3.83
N LYS A 55 16.28 1.53 4.88
CA LYS A 55 14.93 1.25 5.38
C LYS A 55 13.92 2.00 4.52
N ILE A 56 13.02 1.29 3.86
CA ILE A 56 11.93 1.87 3.06
C ILE A 56 10.58 1.62 3.73
N LYS A 57 9.74 2.66 3.75
CA LYS A 57 8.40 2.59 4.34
C LYS A 57 7.39 3.32 3.46
N GLY A 58 6.35 2.63 3.03
CA GLY A 58 5.23 3.20 2.29
C GLY A 58 3.94 3.07 3.07
N LYS A 59 3.13 4.13 3.08
CA LYS A 59 1.82 4.17 3.71
C LYS A 59 0.78 4.75 2.76
N HIS A 60 -0.31 4.04 2.57
CA HIS A 60 -1.45 4.49 1.78
C HIS A 60 -2.48 5.11 2.71
N ASN A 61 -2.78 6.39 2.50
CA ASN A 61 -3.73 7.11 3.32
C ASN A 61 -5.05 7.31 2.57
N ALA A 62 -6.16 7.24 3.30
CA ALA A 62 -7.47 7.61 2.76
C ALA A 62 -7.42 9.04 2.21
N GLY A 63 -7.88 9.23 0.97
CA GLY A 63 -7.88 10.53 0.29
C GLY A 63 -6.64 10.82 -0.57
N GLY A 64 -5.86 9.80 -0.96
CA GLY A 64 -4.81 9.94 -1.99
C GLY A 64 -3.52 10.61 -1.51
N LYS A 65 -3.33 10.70 -0.19
CA LYS A 65 -2.12 11.28 0.44
C LYS A 65 -1.12 10.19 0.79
N ASP A 66 -0.71 9.43 -0.20
CA ASP A 66 0.25 8.35 0.02
C ASP A 66 1.60 8.92 0.49
N GLU A 67 2.28 8.20 1.37
CA GLU A 67 3.53 8.63 1.98
C GLU A 67 4.63 7.62 1.75
N LEU A 68 5.80 8.11 1.37
CA LEU A 68 7.00 7.31 1.20
C LEU A 68 8.13 7.86 2.06
N HIS A 69 8.82 6.98 2.77
CA HIS A 69 9.99 7.30 3.57
C HIS A 69 11.17 6.38 3.23
N ILE A 70 12.37 6.95 3.18
CA ILE A 70 13.64 6.23 3.07
C ILE A 70 14.53 6.68 4.23
N ASN A 71 15.01 5.74 5.05
CA ASN A 71 15.78 6.02 6.27
C ASN A 71 15.11 7.07 7.18
N ASN A 72 13.79 6.93 7.38
CA ASN A 72 12.92 7.86 8.12
C ASN A 72 12.78 9.27 7.53
N LYS A 73 13.35 9.55 6.34
CA LYS A 73 13.15 10.81 5.63
C LYS A 73 12.01 10.71 4.63
N LYS A 74 11.11 11.69 4.66
CA LYS A 74 9.93 11.74 3.79
C LYS A 74 10.33 12.14 2.37
N LEU A 75 9.76 11.46 1.39
CA LEU A 75 9.82 11.82 -0.02
C LEU A 75 8.44 12.31 -0.47
N ALA A 76 8.39 13.50 -1.04
CA ALA A 76 7.18 14.03 -1.65
C ALA A 76 6.82 13.25 -2.92
N LEU A 77 5.54 12.92 -3.03
CA LEU A 77 4.96 12.22 -4.17
C LEU A 77 4.01 13.17 -4.90
N THR A 78 4.08 13.15 -6.22
CA THR A 78 3.09 13.80 -7.09
C THR A 78 2.42 12.72 -7.93
N VAL A 79 1.10 12.77 -8.00
CA VAL A 79 0.31 11.88 -8.85
C VAL A 79 0.05 12.59 -10.17
N ILE A 80 0.42 11.96 -11.28
CA ILE A 80 0.19 12.46 -12.63
C ILE A 80 -0.59 11.45 -13.44
N SER A 81 -1.32 11.90 -14.47
CA SER A 81 -1.88 11.03 -15.51
C SER A 81 -0.93 11.00 -16.69
N THR A 82 -0.49 9.82 -17.12
CA THR A 82 0.50 9.66 -18.20
C THR A 82 0.21 8.43 -19.06
N LEU A 83 0.77 8.43 -20.27
CA LEU A 83 0.76 7.29 -21.20
C LEU A 83 1.83 6.27 -20.77
N PHE A 84 1.43 5.01 -20.63
CA PHE A 84 2.30 3.86 -20.46
C PHE A 84 2.37 3.05 -21.75
N ILE A 85 3.58 2.59 -22.09
CA ILE A 85 3.85 1.70 -23.23
C ILE A 85 4.43 0.40 -22.65
N PRO A 86 3.63 -0.67 -22.57
CA PRO A 86 4.08 -1.94 -21.98
C PRO A 86 5.21 -2.61 -22.77
N GLU A 87 6.17 -3.21 -22.05
CA GLU A 87 7.28 -3.94 -22.67
C GLU A 87 6.86 -5.27 -23.29
N ASP A 88 5.71 -5.82 -22.86
CA ASP A 88 5.15 -7.08 -23.37
C ASP A 88 4.45 -6.94 -24.73
N GLY A 89 4.44 -5.73 -25.30
CA GLY A 89 3.83 -5.43 -26.60
C GLY A 89 2.31 -5.26 -26.56
N SER A 90 1.70 -5.24 -25.38
CA SER A 90 0.29 -4.86 -25.24
C SER A 90 0.04 -3.39 -25.61
N GLU A 91 -1.24 -3.04 -25.83
CA GLU A 91 -1.62 -1.71 -26.28
C GLU A 91 -1.25 -0.62 -25.25
N PRO A 92 -0.73 0.54 -25.68
CA PRO A 92 -0.50 1.67 -24.78
C PRO A 92 -1.79 2.11 -24.08
N TYR A 93 -1.68 2.51 -22.81
CA TYR A 93 -2.82 2.96 -22.01
C TYR A 93 -2.47 4.17 -21.15
N VAL A 94 -3.49 4.92 -20.73
CA VAL A 94 -3.33 6.06 -19.82
C VAL A 94 -3.70 5.62 -18.41
N ALA A 95 -2.80 5.87 -17.45
CA ALA A 95 -3.03 5.58 -16.05
C ALA A 95 -2.42 6.65 -15.14
N ASN A 96 -2.80 6.62 -13.87
CA ASN A 96 -2.18 7.46 -12.86
C ASN A 96 -0.82 6.87 -12.45
N ALA A 97 0.15 7.73 -12.19
CA ALA A 97 1.50 7.36 -11.84
C ALA A 97 2.05 8.22 -10.70
N TYR A 98 2.91 7.64 -9.86
CA TYR A 98 3.73 8.38 -8.92
C TYR A 98 4.99 8.90 -9.60
N ILE A 99 5.32 10.13 -9.29
CA ILE A 99 6.65 10.73 -9.50
C ILE A 99 7.12 11.38 -8.19
N SER A 100 8.41 11.71 -8.13
CA SER A 100 9.01 12.44 -7.01
C SER A 100 10.06 13.43 -7.50
N ALA A 101 10.66 14.18 -6.57
CA ALA A 101 11.82 15.03 -6.88
C ALA A 101 13.02 14.24 -7.40
N VAL A 102 13.18 13.00 -6.95
CA VAL A 102 14.32 12.13 -7.32
C VAL A 102 14.01 11.31 -8.57
N ASN A 103 12.77 10.84 -8.73
CA ASN A 103 12.30 10.08 -9.87
C ASN A 103 11.17 10.84 -10.57
N HIS A 104 11.55 11.82 -11.38
CA HIS A 104 10.61 12.79 -11.95
C HIS A 104 10.13 12.46 -13.36
N TYR A 105 11.03 11.89 -14.18
CA TYR A 105 10.80 11.65 -15.62
C TYR A 105 10.53 10.18 -15.96
N ASP A 106 10.39 9.33 -14.96
CA ASP A 106 10.21 7.90 -15.16
C ASP A 106 9.07 7.38 -14.24
N PRO A 107 7.81 7.75 -14.56
CA PRO A 107 6.67 7.57 -13.69
C PRO A 107 6.42 6.11 -13.35
N VAL A 108 6.03 5.84 -12.11
CA VAL A 108 5.70 4.48 -11.65
C VAL A 108 4.18 4.37 -11.49
N GLU A 109 3.56 3.47 -12.22
CA GLU A 109 2.11 3.31 -12.23
C GLU A 109 1.51 3.07 -10.82
N ILE A 110 0.40 3.77 -10.55
CA ILE A 110 -0.48 3.56 -9.41
C ILE A 110 -1.49 2.50 -9.82
N ASP A 111 -1.05 1.24 -9.79
CA ASP A 111 -1.86 0.10 -10.19
C ASP A 111 -3.16 0.01 -9.35
N ASN A 112 -4.29 -0.45 -9.90
CA ASN A 112 -5.60 -0.28 -9.26
C ASN A 112 -6.17 -1.48 -8.47
N ASP A 113 -5.44 -2.60 -8.41
CA ASP A 113 -5.93 -3.84 -7.77
C ASP A 113 -5.38 -4.16 -6.37
N LYS A 114 -5.61 -5.38 -5.86
CA LYS A 114 -5.35 -5.77 -4.46
C LYS A 114 -3.88 -5.98 -4.08
N ASN A 115 -2.96 -6.02 -5.04
CA ASN A 115 -1.52 -6.27 -4.83
C ASN A 115 -0.67 -5.15 -5.44
N LYS A 116 -0.95 -3.89 -5.06
CA LYS A 116 -0.29 -2.71 -5.62
C LYS A 116 1.13 -2.56 -5.09
N GLU A 117 2.10 -2.87 -5.94
CA GLU A 117 3.51 -2.61 -5.63
C GLU A 117 4.01 -1.26 -6.14
N GLY A 118 3.17 -0.40 -6.75
CA GLY A 118 3.61 0.88 -7.35
C GLY A 118 4.45 1.75 -6.40
N LEU A 119 3.95 1.97 -5.18
CA LEU A 119 4.69 2.74 -4.16
C LEU A 119 5.99 2.06 -3.73
N LYS A 120 6.00 0.72 -3.61
CA LYS A 120 7.20 -0.07 -3.29
C LYS A 120 8.22 -0.06 -4.44
N LYS A 121 7.77 -0.17 -5.68
CA LYS A 121 8.59 -0.08 -6.90
C LYS A 121 9.27 1.30 -6.97
N LEU A 122 8.52 2.37 -6.73
CA LEU A 122 9.09 3.71 -6.63
C LEU A 122 10.14 3.81 -5.52
N ALA A 123 9.86 3.26 -4.33
CA ALA A 123 10.81 3.26 -3.22
C ALA A 123 12.14 2.60 -3.60
N LYS A 124 12.08 1.41 -4.20
CA LYS A 124 13.26 0.66 -4.64
C LYS A 124 14.04 1.43 -5.71
N LYS A 125 13.33 2.01 -6.68
CA LYS A 125 13.92 2.83 -7.74
C LYS A 125 14.64 4.06 -7.20
N VAL A 126 14.05 4.76 -6.22
CA VAL A 126 14.70 5.90 -5.57
C VAL A 126 15.94 5.46 -4.78
N VAL A 127 15.88 4.32 -4.07
CA VAL A 127 17.08 3.76 -3.42
C VAL A 127 18.17 3.43 -4.45
N ASP A 128 17.79 2.87 -5.59
CA ASP A 128 18.73 2.55 -6.68
C ASP A 128 19.38 3.82 -7.26
N MET A 129 18.63 4.92 -7.39
CA MET A 129 19.16 6.22 -7.83
C MET A 129 20.05 6.90 -6.80
N LEU A 130 19.73 6.78 -5.51
CA LEU A 130 20.51 7.37 -4.43
C LEU A 130 21.86 6.66 -4.26
N GLY A 131 21.91 5.34 -4.43
CA GLY A 131 23.09 4.55 -4.11
C GLY A 131 23.48 4.73 -2.64
N ASP A 132 24.69 5.25 -2.40
CA ASP A 132 25.19 5.51 -1.04
C ASP A 132 24.69 6.84 -0.44
N LEU A 133 24.03 7.69 -1.23
CA LEU A 133 23.51 8.99 -0.78
C LEU A 133 22.26 8.84 0.09
N GLU A 134 21.96 9.88 0.85
CA GLU A 134 20.75 9.99 1.68
C GLU A 134 19.82 11.06 1.12
N LEU A 135 18.51 10.90 1.39
CA LEU A 135 17.56 11.98 1.11
C LEU A 135 17.90 13.22 1.94
N SER A 136 17.70 14.40 1.36
CA SER A 136 17.70 15.64 2.12
C SER A 136 16.29 15.95 2.63
N ASP A 137 16.16 16.91 3.54
CA ASP A 137 14.84 17.27 4.08
C ASP A 137 14.01 18.05 3.05
N GLU A 138 14.67 18.65 2.05
CA GLU A 138 14.04 19.27 0.89
C GLU A 138 13.28 18.26 0.02
N ALA A 139 13.65 16.97 0.05
CA ALA A 139 12.94 15.92 -0.68
C ALA A 139 11.49 15.74 -0.20
N ALA A 140 11.16 16.24 1.00
CA ALA A 140 9.80 16.23 1.54
C ALA A 140 8.91 17.37 0.99
N LYS A 141 9.49 18.35 0.29
CA LYS A 141 8.73 19.47 -0.27
C LYS A 141 7.95 19.01 -1.50
N ALA A 142 6.66 19.35 -1.54
CA ALA A 142 5.84 19.06 -2.71
C ALA A 142 6.37 19.82 -3.94
N HIS A 143 6.34 19.15 -5.09
CA HIS A 143 6.68 19.75 -6.37
C HIS A 143 5.42 19.76 -7.25
N THR A 144 5.06 20.94 -7.75
CA THR A 144 3.89 21.16 -8.61
C THR A 144 4.27 20.98 -10.07
N HIS A 145 3.39 20.30 -10.82
CA HIS A 145 3.45 20.12 -12.27
C HIS A 145 2.29 20.84 -12.94
#